data_AF-A0A847IZE4-F1
#
_entry.id   AF-A0A847IZE4-F1
#
_cell.length_a   1.000
_cell.length_b   1.000
_cell.length_c   1.000
_cell.angle_alpha   90.00
_cell.angle_beta   90.00
_cell.angle_gamma   90.00
#
_symmetry.space_group_name_H-M   'P 1'
#
loop_
_entity.id
_entity.type
_entity.pdbx_description
1 polymer ?
#
loop_
_entity_poly.entity_id
_entity_poly.type
_entity_poly.pdbx_seq_one_letter_code
_entity_poly.pdbx_strand_id
1 'polypeptide(L)' 'MTLDLNRIRAERIAKGMTQDEVAKKMGWKTRTPYAKRENGIVAMGADELIRLALIFGYTKDDLGIFFNHNVPEKEHAAS' A
#
# COMPACT_ATOMS: atom_id res chain seq x y z
N MET A 1 4.93 -12.13 -5.74
CA MET A 1 4.89 -10.88 -4.97
C MET A 1 3.46 -10.60 -4.58
N THR A 2 3.21 -10.33 -3.30
CA THR A 2 1.87 -9.93 -2.81
C THR A 2 1.95 -8.52 -2.26
N LEU A 3 0.87 -7.75 -2.39
CA LEU A 3 0.81 -6.41 -1.83
C LEU A 3 0.89 -6.48 -0.29
N ASP A 4 1.81 -5.71 0.29
CA ASP A 4 1.96 -5.56 1.73
C ASP A 4 1.05 -4.44 2.26
N LEU A 5 -0.13 -4.84 2.74
CA LEU A 5 -1.10 -3.92 3.33
C LEU A 5 -0.61 -3.31 4.65
N ASN A 6 0.29 -3.99 5.37
CA ASN A 6 0.88 -3.43 6.59
C ASN A 6 1.84 -2.29 6.24
N ARG A 7 2.62 -2.43 5.17
CA ARG A 7 3.46 -1.35 4.65
C ARG A 7 2.64 -0.14 4.23
N ILE A 8 1.54 -0.35 3.50
CA ILE A 8 0.63 0.74 3.11
C ILE A 8 0.14 1.50 4.36
N ARG A 9 -0.30 0.76 5.39
CA ARG A 9 -0.77 1.38 6.64
C ARG A 9 0.35 2.13 7.36
N ALA A 10 1.54 1.55 7.43
CA ALA A 10 2.70 2.15 8.08
C ALA A 10 3.08 3.48 7.42
N GLU A 11 3.14 3.50 6.08
CA GLU A 11 3.42 4.72 5.32
C GLU A 11 2.34 5.78 5.52
N ARG A 12 1.05 5.40 5.50
CA ARG A 12 -0.02 6.34 5.80
C ARG A 12 0.18 7.02 7.17
N ILE A 13 0.49 6.24 8.20
CA ILE A 13 0.71 6.75 9.55
C ILE A 13 1.97 7.63 9.61
N ALA A 14 3.05 7.23 8.93
CA ALA A 14 4.28 8.02 8.85
C ALA A 14 4.08 9.38 8.17
N LYS A 15 3.14 9.47 7.22
CA LYS A 15 2.72 10.74 6.60
C LYS A 15 1.69 11.52 7.42
N GLY A 16 1.33 11.04 8.61
CA GLY A 16 0.36 11.69 9.50
C GLY A 16 -1.07 11.72 8.96
N MET A 17 -1.43 10.82 8.03
CA MET A 17 -2.73 10.83 7.37
C MET A 17 -3.72 9.85 8.01
N THR A 18 -4.96 10.30 8.17
CA THR A 18 -6.11 9.44 8.48
C THR A 18 -6.58 8.70 7.22
N GLN A 19 -7.34 7.61 7.41
CA GLN A 19 -7.98 6.91 6.29
C GLN A 19 -8.95 7.81 5.51
N ASP A 20 -9.58 8.78 6.16
CA ASP A 20 -10.54 9.68 5.53
C ASP A 20 -9.84 10.71 4.62
N GLU A 21 -8.70 11.25 5.06
CA GLU A 21 -7.88 12.16 4.25
C GLU A 21 -7.33 11.47 3.00
N VAL A 22 -6.84 10.24 3.12
CA VAL A 22 -6.41 9.48 1.95
C VAL A 22 -7.57 9.21 1.01
N ALA A 23 -8.75 8.85 1.55
CA ALA A 23 -9.94 8.63 0.73
C ALA A 23 -10.34 9.88 -0.06
N LYS A 24 -10.33 11.05 0.59
CA LYS A 24 -10.57 12.35 -0.05
C LYS A 24 -9.56 12.65 -1.14
N LYS A 25 -8.26 12.44 -0.88
CA LYS A 25 -7.19 12.63 -1.88
C LYS A 25 -7.29 11.66 -3.06
N MET A 26 -7.85 10.47 -2.84
CA MET A 26 -8.17 9.50 -3.90
C MET A 26 -9.43 9.86 -4.71
N GLY A 27 -10.17 10.90 -4.31
CA GLY A 27 -11.42 11.34 -4.95
C GLY A 27 -12.67 10.61 -4.46
N TRP A 28 -12.59 9.86 -3.36
CA TRP A 28 -13.76 9.21 -2.76
C TRP A 28 -14.49 10.13 -1.79
N LYS A 29 -15.82 10.04 -1.81
CA LYS A 29 -16.71 10.87 -0.95
C LYS A 29 -16.73 10.44 0.51
N THR A 30 -16.31 9.21 0.80
CA THR A 30 -16.35 8.64 2.16
C THR A 30 -15.06 7.88 2.45
N ARG A 31 -14.75 7.68 3.73
CA ARG A 31 -13.62 6.86 4.21
C ARG A 31 -13.66 5.40 3.73
N THR A 32 -14.85 4.83 3.59
CA THR A 32 -15.09 3.39 3.46
C THR A 32 -14.34 2.71 2.30
N PRO A 33 -14.27 3.27 1.07
CA PRO A 33 -13.57 2.64 -0.04
C PRO A 33 -12.08 2.44 0.23
N TYR A 34 -11.42 3.43 0.85
CA TYR A 34 -10.01 3.30 1.22
C TYR A 34 -9.82 2.32 2.37
N ALA A 35 -10.64 2.42 3.42
CA ALA A 35 -10.55 1.54 4.59
C ALA A 35 -10.69 0.05 4.22
N LYS A 36 -11.61 -0.29 3.29
CA LYS A 36 -11.75 -1.66 2.80
C LYS A 36 -10.51 -2.17 2.06
N ARG A 37 -9.83 -1.30 1.32
CA ARG A 37 -8.60 -1.65 0.58
C ARG A 37 -7.40 -1.82 1.52
N GLU A 38 -7.19 -0.87 2.42
CA GLU A 38 -6.11 -0.97 3.41
C GLU A 38 -6.29 -2.19 4.34
N ASN A 39 -7.54 -2.58 4.63
CA ASN A 39 -7.83 -3.75 5.45
C ASN A 39 -7.91 -5.07 4.65
N GLY A 40 -7.69 -5.05 3.33
CA GLY A 40 -7.71 -6.25 2.49
C GLY A 40 -9.10 -6.85 2.22
N ILE A 41 -10.17 -6.14 2.56
CA ILE A 41 -11.56 -6.55 2.29
C ILE A 41 -11.88 -6.41 0.80
N VAL A 42 -11.28 -5.40 0.15
CA VAL A 42 -11.38 -5.18 -1.30
C VAL A 42 -9.95 -5.09 -1.84
N ALA A 43 -9.67 -5.80 -2.93
CA ALA A 43 -8.36 -5.73 -3.58
C ALA A 43 -8.05 -4.31 -4.06
N MET A 44 -6.81 -3.87 -3.88
CA MET A 44 -6.32 -2.61 -4.43
C MET A 44 -5.78 -2.84 -5.83
N GLY A 45 -6.33 -2.11 -6.81
CA GLY A 45 -5.87 -2.18 -8.20
C GLY A 45 -4.53 -1.46 -8.41
N ALA A 46 -3.88 -1.73 -9.54
CA ALA A 46 -2.59 -1.10 -9.90
C ALA A 46 -2.70 0.43 -9.98
N ASP A 47 -3.73 0.96 -10.63
CA ASP A 47 -3.95 2.41 -10.73
C ASP A 47 -4.20 3.07 -9.37
N GLU A 48 -4.86 2.35 -8.47
CA GLU A 48 -5.11 2.82 -7.11
C GLU A 48 -3.82 2.84 -6.30
N LEU A 49 -2.97 1.83 -6.46
CA LEU A 49 -1.66 1.78 -5.82
C LEU A 49 -0.75 2.91 -6.32
N ILE A 50 -0.73 3.19 -7.63
CA ILE A 50 0.04 4.30 -8.22
C ILE A 50 -0.43 5.64 -7.61
N ARG A 51 -1.74 5.88 -7.57
CA ARG A 51 -2.28 7.12 -6.97
C ARG A 51 -1.96 7.23 -5.49
N LEU A 52 -2.05 6.12 -4.76
CA LEU A 52 -1.74 6.07 -3.34
C LEU A 52 -0.28 6.39 -3.07
N ALA A 53 0.64 5.82 -3.85
CA ALA A 53 2.06 6.10 -3.77
C ALA A 53 2.34 7.60 -3.97
N LEU A 54 1.74 8.21 -5.00
CA LEU A 54 1.85 9.66 -5.24
C LEU A 54 1.32 10.48 -4.06
N ILE A 55 0.20 10.08 -3.44
CA ILE A 55 -0.33 10.74 -2.23
C ILE A 55 0.65 10.65 -1.06
N PHE A 56 1.38 9.54 -0.92
CA PHE A 56 2.41 9.35 0.10
C PHE A 56 3.75 10.01 -0.26
N GLY A 57 3.87 10.61 -1.43
CA GLY A 57 5.09 11.27 -1.91
C GLY A 57 6.11 10.32 -2.54
N TYR A 58 5.67 9.16 -3.01
CA TYR A 58 6.47 8.20 -3.76
C TYR A 58 6.22 8.31 -5.26
N THR A 59 7.22 7.93 -6.04
CA THR A 59 7.15 7.83 -7.49
C THR A 59 6.72 6.42 -7.93
N LYS A 60 6.55 6.22 -9.23
CA LYS A 60 6.25 4.89 -9.80
C LYS A 60 7.41 3.91 -9.61
N ASP A 61 8.63 4.42 -9.53
CA ASP A 61 9.83 3.59 -9.39
C ASP A 61 9.98 3.07 -7.95
N ASP A 62 9.33 3.73 -6.99
CA ASP A 62 9.35 3.36 -5.57
C ASP A 62 8.29 2.30 -5.22
N LEU A 63 7.43 1.87 -6.15
CA LEU A 63 6.29 0.98 -5.84
C LEU A 63 6.72 -0.37 -5.26
N GLY A 64 7.95 -0.80 -5.53
CA GLY A 64 8.54 -2.02 -4.97
C GLY A 64 8.47 -2.08 -3.45
N ILE A 65 8.46 -0.95 -2.75
CA ILE A 65 8.38 -0.91 -1.28
C ILE A 65 7.09 -1.54 -0.75
N PHE A 66 6.00 -1.53 -1.53
CA PHE A 66 4.68 -2.02 -1.11
C PHE A 66 4.48 -3.52 -1.38
N PHE A 67 5.49 -4.25 -1.83
CA PHE A 67 5.37 -5.68 -2.12
C PHE A 67 6.21 -6.51 -1.17
N ASN A 68 5.60 -7.58 -0.63
CA ASN A 68 6.34 -8.62 0.05
C ASN A 68 7.25 -9.33 -0.95
N HIS A 69 8.56 -9.23 -0.71
CA HIS A 69 9.55 -10.07 -1.33
C HIS A 69 9.48 -11.42 -0.60
N ASN A 70 8.54 -12.27 -0.99
CA ASN A 70 8.61 -13.68 -0.63
C ASN A 70 9.82 -14.26 -1.38
N VAL A 71 11.00 -14.16 -0.77
CA VAL A 71 12.15 -14.99 -1.12
C VAL A 71 11.80 -16.39 -0.59
N PRO A 72 11.73 -17.44 -1.42
CA PRO A 72 11.54 -18.79 -0.92
C PRO A 72 12.64 -19.12 0.10
N GLU A 73 12.29 -19.66 1.27
CA GLU A 73 13.21 -20.00 2.38
C GLU A 73 14.28 -21.07 2.06
N LYS A 74 14.58 -21.38 0.79
CA LYS A 74 15.54 -22.42 0.42
C LYS A 74 16.63 -21.93 -0.54
N GLU A 75 17.45 -20.99 -0.06
CA GLU A 75 18.88 -20.94 -0.41
C GLU A 75 19.78 -20.78 0.84
N HIS A 76 19.30 -21.17 2.03
CA HIS A 76 20.14 -21.37 3.23
C HIS A 76 20.61 -22.82 3.35
N ALA A 77 21.26 -23.36 2.30
CA ALA A 77 21.94 -24.65 2.35
C ALA A 77 23.30 -24.56 1.65
N ALA A 78 24.17 -23.69 2.15
CA ALA A 78 25.61 -23.77 1.96
C ALA A 78 26.31 -23.01 3.09
N SER A 79 26.62 -23.70 4.19
CA SER A 79 27.67 -23.37 5.16
C SER A 79 27.99 -24.62 5.95
#